data_AF-A0A5P8N378-F1
#
_entry.id   AF-A0A5P8N378-F1
#
_cell.length_a   1.000
_cell.length_b   1.000
_cell.length_c   1.000
_cell.angle_alpha   90.00
_cell.angle_beta   90.00
_cell.angle_gamma   90.00
#
_symmetry.space_group_name_H-M   'P 1'
#
loop_
_entity.id
_entity.type
_entity.pdbx_description
1 polymer ?
#
loop_
_entity_poly.entity_id
_entity_poly.type
_entity_poly.pdbx_seq_one_letter_code
_entity_poly.pdbx_strand_id
1 'polypeptide(L)'
;DDLCESHIYLYENPKAEGRYICSSHDATIHQLAKMIKEKWPEYQVPTKFEGIDDEIPRVSFSSKKLTDMGFKFKYDLEEMFRGAIKSCKEKGLLPYSTNDTKEGLVSSQVAKADTREEENLQFIHKVATHPLAPLAEGVLGE
;
A
#
# COMPACT_ATOMS: atom_id res chain seq x y z
N ASP A 1 -5.19 14.06 16.63
CA ASP A 1 -5.64 14.85 17.79
C ASP A 1 -6.96 15.54 17.55
N ASP A 2 -7.13 16.38 16.51
CA ASP A 2 -8.41 17.04 16.19
C ASP A 2 -9.64 16.11 16.25
N LEU A 3 -9.57 14.89 15.72
CA LEU A 3 -10.68 13.94 15.78
C LEU A 3 -11.06 13.58 17.24
N CYS A 4 -10.08 13.27 18.09
CA CYS A 4 -10.31 12.95 19.50
C CYS A 4 -10.89 14.15 20.25
N GLU A 5 -10.37 15.35 19.98
CA GLU A 5 -10.91 16.58 20.56
C GLU A 5 -12.34 16.84 20.10
N SER A 6 -12.66 16.56 18.83
CA SER A 6 -14.03 16.69 18.31
C SER A 6 -15.01 15.75 19.01
N HIS A 7 -14.57 14.54 19.39
CA HIS A 7 -15.38 13.61 20.16
C HIS A 7 -15.72 14.16 21.54
N ILE A 8 -14.73 14.71 22.25
CA ILE A 8 -14.94 15.35 23.56
C ILE A 8 -15.85 16.58 23.39
N TYR A 9 -15.57 17.42 22.41
CA TYR A 9 -16.35 18.62 22.12
C TYR A 9 -17.83 18.32 21.85
N LEU A 10 -18.13 17.30 21.03
CA LEU A 10 -19.51 16.89 20.74
C LEU A 10 -20.19 16.24 21.94
N TYR A 11 -19.44 15.49 22.76
CA TYR A 11 -19.96 14.91 24.00
C TYR A 11 -20.35 16.00 25.02
N GLU A 12 -19.52 17.04 25.16
CA GLU A 12 -19.73 18.12 26.13
C GLU A 12 -20.75 19.17 25.68
N ASN A 13 -21.02 19.27 24.38
CA ASN A 13 -21.91 20.30 23.84
C ASN A 13 -23.39 19.85 23.87
N PRO A 14 -24.25 20.43 24.72
CA PRO A 14 -25.65 20.01 24.85
C PRO A 14 -26.50 20.28 23.60
N LYS A 15 -26.00 21.08 22.65
CA LYS A 15 -26.67 21.33 21.36
C LYS A 15 -26.28 20.32 20.27
N ALA A 16 -25.37 19.38 20.58
CA ALA A 16 -24.96 18.37 19.62
C ALA A 16 -26.10 17.38 19.35
N GLU A 17 -26.42 17.16 18.08
CA GLU A 17 -27.46 16.19 17.69
C GLU A 17 -27.15 15.49 16.37
N GLY A 18 -27.51 14.21 16.29
CA GLY A 18 -27.34 13.42 15.07
C GLY A 18 -25.89 13.25 14.64
N ARG A 19 -25.64 13.31 13.32
CA ARG A 19 -24.34 13.00 12.72
C ARG A 19 -23.50 14.27 12.47
N TYR A 20 -22.19 14.13 12.60
CA TYR A 20 -21.19 15.16 12.30
C TYR A 20 -20.08 14.58 11.42
N ILE A 21 -19.69 15.33 10.40
CA ILE A 21 -18.47 15.07 9.64
C ILE A 21 -17.33 15.80 10.35
N CYS A 22 -16.23 15.08 10.57
CA CYS A 22 -14.98 15.62 11.12
C CYS A 22 -13.83 15.33 10.14
N SER A 23 -13.70 16.19 9.13
CA SER A 23 -12.69 16.14 8.07
C SER A 23 -12.18 17.56 7.78
N SER A 24 -10.89 17.80 7.98
CA SER A 24 -10.29 19.14 7.85
C SER A 24 -9.72 19.43 6.46
N HIS A 25 -9.21 18.41 5.78
CA HIS A 25 -8.52 18.53 4.50
C HIS A 25 -8.99 17.46 3.52
N ASP A 26 -9.01 17.82 2.26
CA ASP A 26 -9.18 16.93 1.12
C ASP A 26 -7.97 17.07 0.17
N ALA A 27 -7.59 15.96 -0.45
CA ALA A 27 -6.49 15.92 -1.40
C ALA A 27 -6.68 14.74 -2.35
N THR A 28 -6.23 14.89 -3.60
CA THR A 28 -6.09 13.77 -4.53
C THR A 28 -4.85 12.95 -4.19
N ILE A 29 -4.77 11.73 -4.70
CA ILE A 29 -3.57 10.89 -4.55
C ILE A 29 -2.32 11.58 -5.12
N HIS A 30 -2.46 12.31 -6.24
CA HIS A 30 -1.38 13.06 -6.87
C HIS A 30 -0.89 14.22 -5.99
N GLN A 31 -1.80 14.93 -5.33
CA GLN A 31 -1.45 16.00 -4.40
C GLN A 31 -0.72 15.46 -3.16
N LEU A 32 -1.18 14.33 -2.61
CA LEU A 32 -0.50 13.64 -1.51
C LEU A 32 0.89 13.16 -1.92
N ALA A 33 1.01 12.50 -3.08
CA ALA A 33 2.28 12.00 -3.59
C ALA A 33 3.30 13.13 -3.80
N LYS A 34 2.85 14.25 -4.39
CA LYS A 34 3.66 15.45 -4.56
C LYS A 34 4.12 16.01 -3.21
N MET A 35 3.20 16.21 -2.26
CA MET A 35 3.54 16.70 -0.92
C MET A 35 4.59 15.80 -0.25
N ILE A 36 4.39 14.47 -0.31
CA ILE A 36 5.31 13.54 0.36
C ILE A 36 6.69 13.59 -0.30
N LYS A 37 6.76 13.62 -1.63
CA LYS A 37 8.02 13.71 -2.38
C LYS A 37 8.80 15.00 -2.06
N GLU A 38 8.10 16.11 -1.88
CA GLU A 38 8.72 17.40 -1.54
C GLU A 38 9.21 17.45 -0.08
N LYS A 39 8.46 16.88 0.85
CA LYS A 39 8.73 16.97 2.30
C LYS A 39 9.59 15.84 2.85
N TRP A 40 9.58 14.67 2.20
CA TRP A 40 10.36 13.49 2.58
C TRP A 40 11.00 12.84 1.34
N PRO A 41 12.00 13.50 0.72
CA PRO A 41 12.66 13.03 -0.50
C PRO A 41 13.43 11.70 -0.32
N GLU A 42 13.65 11.24 0.91
CA GLU A 42 14.17 9.90 1.21
C GLU A 42 13.23 8.75 0.80
N TYR A 43 11.96 9.06 0.52
CA TYR A 43 10.96 8.09 0.10
C TYR A 43 10.68 8.17 -1.40
N GLN A 44 10.83 7.03 -2.08
CA GLN A 44 10.53 6.89 -3.51
C GLN A 44 9.03 6.72 -3.71
N VAL A 45 8.30 7.83 -3.59
CA VAL A 45 6.84 7.85 -3.82
C VAL A 45 6.55 7.97 -5.32
N PRO A 46 5.73 7.08 -5.89
CA PRO A 46 5.28 7.18 -7.28
C PRO A 46 4.56 8.50 -7.55
N THR A 47 4.74 9.06 -8.74
CA THR A 47 4.00 10.25 -9.20
C THR A 47 2.99 9.94 -10.31
N LYS A 48 2.86 8.67 -10.68
CA LYS A 48 1.87 8.14 -11.61
C LYS A 48 1.27 6.89 -10.99
N PHE A 49 -0.03 6.73 -11.13
CA PHE A 49 -0.78 5.63 -10.53
C PHE A 49 -1.59 4.96 -11.63
N GLU A 50 -1.38 3.67 -11.83
CA GLU A 50 -2.09 2.90 -12.86
C GLU A 50 -3.60 2.95 -12.62
N GLY A 51 -4.37 3.22 -13.68
CA GLY A 51 -5.83 3.33 -13.62
C GLY A 51 -6.35 4.59 -12.93
N ILE A 52 -5.50 5.57 -12.64
CA ILE A 52 -5.91 6.87 -12.08
C ILE A 52 -5.44 7.98 -13.02
N ASP A 53 -6.40 8.72 -13.58
CA ASP A 53 -6.11 9.88 -14.43
C ASP A 53 -5.34 10.96 -13.67
N ASP A 54 -4.49 11.71 -14.36
CA ASP A 54 -3.69 12.81 -13.76
C ASP A 54 -4.62 13.94 -13.23
N GLU A 55 -5.78 14.12 -13.86
CA GLU A 55 -6.78 15.14 -13.52
C GLU A 55 -8.06 14.53 -12.92
N ILE A 56 -7.94 13.94 -11.72
CA ILE A 56 -9.12 13.50 -10.96
C ILE A 56 -9.74 14.64 -10.14
N PRO A 57 -11.08 14.71 -10.04
CA PRO A 57 -11.74 15.68 -9.19
C PRO A 57 -11.41 15.43 -7.73
N ARG A 58 -11.23 16.52 -7.00
CA ARG A 58 -11.08 16.50 -5.55
C ARG A 58 -12.46 16.32 -4.90
N VAL A 59 -12.59 15.30 -4.07
CA VAL A 59 -13.82 15.04 -3.29
C VAL A 59 -13.64 15.60 -1.89
N SER A 60 -14.56 16.47 -1.48
CA SER A 60 -14.51 17.13 -0.17
C SER A 60 -15.64 16.67 0.74
N PHE A 61 -15.35 16.58 2.04
CA PHE A 61 -16.31 16.28 3.09
C PHE A 61 -16.57 17.54 3.90
N SER A 62 -17.81 18.03 3.89
CA SER A 62 -18.14 19.27 4.59
C SER A 62 -18.26 19.06 6.10
N SER A 63 -17.29 19.58 6.85
CA SER A 63 -17.35 19.66 8.32
C SER A 63 -18.11 20.90 8.82
N LYS A 64 -18.86 21.58 7.94
CA LYS A 64 -19.50 22.86 8.26
C LYS A 64 -20.38 22.79 9.51
N LYS A 65 -21.16 21.72 9.69
CA LYS A 65 -22.01 21.53 10.87
C LYS A 65 -21.19 21.51 12.18
N LEU A 66 -20.02 20.89 12.16
CA LEU A 66 -19.11 20.82 13.32
C LEU A 66 -18.47 22.20 13.59
N THR A 67 -18.00 22.88 12.54
CA THR A 67 -17.34 24.19 12.68
C THR A 67 -18.32 25.32 13.03
N ASP A 68 -19.56 25.25 12.53
CA ASP A 68 -20.62 26.23 12.85
C ASP A 68 -21.01 26.18 14.35
N MET A 69 -20.77 25.06 15.03
CA MET A 69 -20.93 24.97 16.48
C MET A 69 -19.80 25.67 17.25
N GLY A 70 -18.65 25.90 16.61
CA GLY A 70 -17.48 26.55 17.19
C GLY A 70 -16.25 25.66 17.33
N PHE A 71 -16.30 24.39 16.90
CA PHE A 71 -15.11 23.54 16.84
C PHE A 71 -14.10 24.08 15.82
N LYS A 72 -12.81 24.04 16.15
CA LYS A 72 -11.73 24.53 15.30
C LYS A 72 -10.68 23.44 15.13
N PHE A 73 -10.42 23.08 13.88
CA PHE A 73 -9.27 22.24 13.53
C PHE A 73 -7.97 22.99 13.81
N LYS A 74 -6.99 22.30 14.37
CA LYS A 74 -5.70 22.87 14.77
C LYS A 74 -4.57 22.45 13.85
N TYR A 75 -4.71 21.30 13.18
CA TYR A 75 -3.61 20.68 12.44
C TYR A 75 -3.85 20.71 10.94
N ASP A 76 -2.77 20.97 10.20
CA ASP A 76 -2.77 20.86 8.75
C ASP A 76 -2.45 19.44 8.24
N LEU A 77 -2.65 19.23 6.93
CA LEU A 77 -2.39 17.94 6.28
C LEU A 77 -0.92 17.50 6.39
N GLU A 78 0.03 18.43 6.36
CA GLU A 78 1.45 18.12 6.43
C GLU A 78 1.84 17.68 7.85
N GLU A 79 1.31 18.33 8.88
CA GLU A 79 1.49 17.96 10.28
C GLU A 79 0.98 16.55 10.57
N MET A 80 -0.16 16.17 9.99
CA MET A 80 -0.70 14.81 10.08
C MET A 80 0.31 13.77 9.56
N PHE A 81 0.81 13.96 8.35
CA PHE A 81 1.79 13.04 7.74
C PHE A 81 3.14 13.07 8.47
N ARG A 82 3.58 14.25 8.93
CA ARG A 82 4.81 14.40 9.72
C ARG A 82 4.75 13.61 11.02
N GLY A 83 3.66 13.72 11.76
CA GLY A 83 3.46 12.96 13.00
C GLY A 83 3.44 11.46 12.76
N ALA A 84 2.73 11.01 11.72
CA ALA A 84 2.65 9.60 11.35
C ALA A 84 4.01 9.02 10.94
N ILE A 85 4.71 9.65 9.99
CA ILE A 85 6.03 9.21 9.51
C ILE A 85 7.03 9.18 10.66
N LYS A 86 7.08 10.24 11.49
CA LYS A 86 7.98 10.31 12.64
C LYS A 86 7.71 9.15 13.61
N SER A 87 6.45 8.94 14.00
CA SER A 87 6.08 7.86 14.94
C SER A 87 6.41 6.48 14.38
N CYS A 88 6.19 6.25 13.08
CA CYS A 88 6.54 4.99 12.44
C CYS A 88 8.07 4.76 12.38
N LYS A 89 8.86 5.79 12.09
CA LYS A 89 10.34 5.72 12.13
C LYS A 89 10.83 5.36 13.54
N GLU A 90 10.35 6.08 14.56
CA GLU A 90 10.74 5.87 15.97
C GLU A 90 10.39 4.47 16.49
N LYS A 91 9.33 3.87 15.94
CA LYS A 91 8.87 2.51 16.31
C LYS A 91 9.42 1.41 15.40
N GLY A 92 10.28 1.74 14.43
CA GLY A 92 10.83 0.78 13.47
C GLY A 92 9.79 0.18 12.51
N LEU A 93 8.64 0.85 12.33
CA LEU A 93 7.56 0.43 11.41
C LEU A 93 7.73 0.99 10.00
N LEU A 94 8.59 1.98 9.83
CA LEU A 94 8.92 2.59 8.55
C LEU A 94 10.43 2.83 8.47
N PRO A 95 11.12 2.40 7.40
CA PRO A 95 12.56 2.63 7.26
C PRO A 95 12.85 4.13 7.13
N TYR A 96 14.07 4.54 7.45
CA TYR A 96 14.50 5.94 7.32
C TYR A 96 14.65 6.42 5.88
N SER A 97 14.76 5.49 4.91
CA SER A 97 14.92 5.74 3.48
C SER A 97 14.44 4.52 2.71
N THR A 98 14.01 4.72 1.46
CA THR A 98 13.73 3.63 0.50
C THR A 98 14.70 3.63 -0.67
N ASN A 99 15.69 4.52 -0.65
CA ASN A 99 16.68 4.64 -1.71
C ASN A 99 17.62 3.41 -1.77
N ASP A 100 17.88 2.78 -0.62
CA ASP A 100 18.83 1.66 -0.50
C ASP A 100 18.20 0.29 -0.82
N THR A 101 16.88 0.21 -0.94
CA THR A 101 16.15 -1.06 -1.16
C THR A 101 16.27 -1.60 -2.60
N LYS A 102 16.88 -0.84 -3.52
CA LYS A 102 17.08 -1.28 -4.92
C LYS A 102 18.20 -2.29 -5.11
N GLU A 103 19.23 -2.35 -4.26
CA GLU A 103 20.29 -3.35 -4.41
C GLU A 103 19.85 -4.76 -4.00
N GLY A 104 18.93 -4.88 -3.03
CA GLY A 104 18.44 -6.18 -2.55
C GLY A 104 17.39 -6.85 -3.44
N LEU A 105 16.55 -6.07 -4.13
CA LEU A 105 15.48 -6.61 -4.98
C LEU A 105 15.98 -7.13 -6.33
N VAL A 106 17.02 -6.53 -6.92
CA VAL A 106 17.67 -7.05 -8.13
C VAL A 106 18.33 -8.41 -7.86
N SER A 107 18.97 -8.58 -6.70
CA SER A 107 19.61 -9.85 -6.32
C SER A 107 18.60 -11.00 -6.17
N SER A 108 17.37 -10.71 -5.70
CA SER A 108 16.30 -11.71 -5.55
C SER A 108 15.67 -12.18 -6.87
N GLN A 109 15.77 -11.39 -7.94
CA GLN A 109 15.23 -11.73 -9.27
C GLN A 109 16.26 -12.48 -10.13
N VAL A 110 17.56 -12.17 -9.98
CA VAL A 110 18.64 -12.92 -10.67
C VAL A 110 18.80 -14.34 -10.10
N ALA A 111 18.56 -14.55 -8.80
CA ALA A 111 18.72 -15.87 -8.17
C ALA A 111 17.56 -16.87 -8.42
N LYS A 112 16.43 -16.45 -9.02
CA LYS A 112 15.25 -17.32 -9.23
C LYS A 112 15.10 -17.88 -10.64
N ALA A 113 15.91 -17.44 -11.60
CA ALA A 113 15.78 -17.87 -13.00
C ALA A 113 16.54 -19.16 -13.33
N ASP A 114 17.55 -19.55 -12.55
CA ASP A 114 18.50 -20.61 -12.93
C ASP A 114 18.08 -22.03 -12.49
N THR A 115 17.34 -22.16 -11.38
CA THR A 115 17.01 -23.49 -10.82
C THR A 115 15.89 -24.22 -11.56
N ARG A 116 15.02 -23.51 -12.30
CA ARG A 116 13.86 -24.14 -12.97
C ARG A 116 14.23 -24.85 -14.27
N GLU A 117 15.30 -24.44 -14.95
CA GLU A 117 15.76 -25.12 -16.17
C GLU A 117 16.59 -26.39 -15.86
N GLU A 118 17.43 -26.37 -14.81
CA GLU A 118 18.19 -27.55 -14.39
C GLU A 118 17.29 -28.69 -13.88
N GLU A 119 16.26 -28.38 -13.07
CA GLU A 119 15.31 -29.40 -12.58
C GLU A 119 14.51 -30.04 -13.72
N ASN A 120 14.18 -29.26 -14.76
CA ASN A 120 13.44 -29.75 -15.92
C ASN A 120 14.33 -30.64 -16.81
N LEU A 121 15.61 -30.31 -16.96
CA LEU A 121 16.57 -31.13 -17.69
C LEU A 121 16.83 -32.47 -16.99
N GLN A 122 16.92 -32.46 -15.65
CA GLN A 122 17.07 -33.69 -14.86
C GLN A 122 15.82 -34.59 -14.94
N PHE A 123 14.62 -34.00 -14.99
CA PHE A 123 13.38 -34.75 -15.15
C PHE A 123 13.30 -35.40 -16.54
N ILE A 124 13.61 -34.66 -17.60
CA ILE A 124 13.57 -35.17 -18.98
C ILE A 124 14.59 -36.30 -19.19
N HIS A 125 15.81 -36.19 -18.65
CA HIS A 125 16.82 -37.25 -18.73
C HIS A 125 16.40 -38.54 -17.98
N LYS A 126 15.67 -38.40 -16.87
CA LYS A 126 15.18 -39.54 -16.08
C LYS A 126 14.01 -40.27 -16.77
N VAL A 127 13.17 -39.54 -17.50
CA VAL A 127 12.06 -40.13 -18.29
C VAL A 127 12.58 -40.85 -19.54
N ALA A 128 13.65 -40.36 -20.17
CA ALA A 128 14.23 -40.97 -21.37
C ALA A 128 15.01 -42.28 -21.13
N THR A 129 15.37 -42.59 -19.87
CA THR A 129 16.25 -43.73 -19.53
C THR A 129 15.52 -44.88 -18.84
N HIS A 130 14.21 -44.80 -18.62
CA HIS A 130 13.43 -45.93 -18.14
C HIS A 130 12.88 -46.77 -19.30
N PRO A 131 13.19 -48.09 -19.36
CA PRO A 131 12.65 -48.95 -20.39
C PRO A 131 11.12 -49.08 -20.23
N LEU A 132 10.40 -48.83 -21.32
CA LEU A 132 8.97 -49.08 -21.42
C LEU A 132 8.70 -50.56 -21.13
N ALA A 133 7.96 -50.83 -20.05
CA ALA A 133 7.46 -52.17 -19.77
C ALA A 133 6.56 -52.63 -20.95
N PRO A 134 6.68 -53.89 -21.42
CA PRO A 134 5.85 -54.36 -22.53
C PRO A 134 4.37 -54.34 -22.12
N LEU A 135 3.55 -53.70 -22.96
CA LEU A 135 2.09 -53.80 -22.89
C LEU A 135 1.69 -55.25 -23.19
N ALA A 136 0.91 -55.84 -22.29
CA ALA A 136 0.30 -57.14 -22.50
C ALA A 136 -0.67 -57.08 -23.69
N GLU A 137 -0.36 -57.82 -24.76
CA GLU A 137 -1.37 -58.18 -25.76
C GLU A 137 -2.20 -59.34 -25.21
N GLY A 138 -3.48 -59.09 -25.05
CA GLY A 138 -4.46 -60.15 -24.95
C GLY A 138 -4.91 -60.61 -26.33
N VAL A 139 -5.48 -61.82 -26.32
CA VAL A 139 -6.73 -62.21 -26.97
C VAL A 139 -6.63 -63.33 -28.06
N LEU A 140 -7.40 -64.41 -27.81
CA LEU A 140 -8.21 -65.29 -28.72
C LEU A 140 -7.79 -66.74 -29.04
N GLY A 141 -8.70 -67.68 -28.68
CA GLY A 141 -9.07 -68.95 -29.36
C GLY A 141 -8.18 -70.17 -29.10
N GLU A 142 -8.63 -71.39 -28.80
CA GLU A 142 -9.94 -72.07 -28.72
C GLU A 142 -9.95 -73.04 -27.52
#